data_AF-F7V993-F1
#
_entry.id   AF-F7V993-F1
#
_cell.length_a   1.000
_cell.length_b   1.000
_cell.length_c   1.000
_cell.angle_alpha   90.00
_cell.angle_beta   90.00
_cell.angle_gamma   90.00
#
_symmetry.space_group_name_H-M   'P 1'
#
loop_
_entity.id
_entity.type
_entity.pdbx_description
1 polymer ?
#
loop_
_entity_poly.entity_id
_entity_poly.type
_entity_poly.pdbx_seq_one_letter_code
_entity_poly.pdbx_strand_id
1 'polypeptide(L)'
;MCTTYIIGFIFSIYRGKDRRASGENEIDLIIEENGVLYPVEIKMSGNPKASMGATNQVLDKIPDKKRGMGIILCLIAKKTYLRENLLALPIRYI
;
A
#
# COMPACT_ATOMS: atom_id res chain seq x y z
N MET A 1 -32.08 12.99 -8.16
CA MET A 1 -31.04 13.23 -7.13
C MET A 1 -31.23 12.21 -6.02
N CYS A 2 -30.45 11.13 -6.04
CA CYS A 2 -30.38 10.19 -4.94
C CYS A 2 -28.89 9.86 -4.79
N THR A 3 -28.24 10.53 -3.85
CA THR A 3 -26.82 10.36 -3.54
C THR A 3 -26.70 9.17 -2.60
N THR A 4 -26.42 7.99 -3.14
CA THR A 4 -26.06 6.83 -2.34
C THR A 4 -24.62 7.01 -1.88
N TYR A 5 -24.43 7.49 -0.65
CA TYR A 5 -23.14 7.45 0.04
C TYR A 5 -22.81 6.00 0.40
N ILE A 6 -22.18 5.27 -0.51
CA ILE A 6 -21.51 4.02 -0.18
C ILE A 6 -20.16 4.43 0.43
N ILE A 7 -20.11 4.57 1.75
CA ILE A 7 -18.86 4.57 2.53
C ILE A 7 -18.27 3.15 2.50
N GLY A 8 -17.81 2.73 1.32
CA GLY A 8 -17.17 1.44 1.11
C GLY A 8 -15.69 1.55 1.37
N PHE A 9 -15.22 1.06 2.53
CA PHE A 9 -13.84 0.58 2.63
C PHE A 9 -13.75 -0.67 1.73
N ILE A 10 -13.34 -0.49 0.47
CA ILE A 10 -13.10 -1.61 -0.43
C ILE A 10 -11.73 -2.19 -0.07
N PHE A 11 -11.71 -3.32 0.63
CA PHE A 11 -10.51 -4.14 0.81
C PHE A 11 -10.28 -4.96 -0.46
N SER A 12 -9.62 -4.38 -1.46
CA SER A 12 -9.18 -5.15 -2.64
C SER A 12 -7.86 -5.84 -2.30
N ILE A 13 -7.93 -7.14 -1.98
CA ILE A 13 -6.72 -7.98 -1.86
C ILE A 13 -6.25 -8.29 -3.28
N TYR A 14 -5.20 -7.60 -3.75
CA TYR A 14 -4.54 -7.93 -5.02
C TYR A 14 -3.52 -9.04 -4.77
N ARG A 15 -3.86 -10.30 -5.10
CA ARG A 15 -2.90 -11.42 -5.10
C ARG A 15 -2.52 -11.78 -6.53
N GLY A 16 -1.46 -11.17 -7.05
CA GLY A 16 -0.86 -11.54 -8.32
C GLY A 16 -0.12 -12.87 -8.19
N LYS A 17 -0.79 -13.99 -8.46
CA LYS A 17 -0.12 -15.31 -8.51
C LYS A 17 -0.03 -15.80 -9.96
N ASP A 18 0.72 -15.09 -10.79
CA ASP A 18 1.16 -15.60 -12.08
C ASP A 18 2.63 -16.04 -12.02
N ARG A 19 2.81 -17.35 -11.90
CA ARG A 19 4.09 -18.07 -11.82
C ARG A 19 4.91 -18.06 -13.12
N ARG A 20 4.68 -17.12 -14.04
CA ARG A 20 5.35 -17.06 -15.35
C ARG A 20 5.45 -15.64 -15.92
N ALA A 21 6.02 -14.69 -15.20
CA ALA A 21 6.74 -13.56 -15.77
C ALA A 21 7.51 -12.85 -14.66
N SER A 22 8.64 -12.28 -15.01
CA SER A 22 9.51 -11.48 -14.16
C SER A 22 8.78 -10.43 -13.31
N GLY A 23 8.91 -10.51 -11.98
CA GLY A 23 8.92 -9.35 -11.08
C GLY A 23 7.67 -8.47 -11.07
N GLU A 24 6.48 -9.07 -11.10
CA GLU A 24 5.23 -8.31 -11.10
C GLU A 24 4.96 -7.69 -9.73
N ASN A 25 5.22 -6.40 -9.64
CA ASN A 25 4.48 -5.35 -8.93
C ASN A 25 3.34 -5.79 -7.96
N GLU A 26 3.65 -6.56 -6.92
CA GLU A 26 2.71 -6.94 -5.87
C GLU A 26 2.61 -5.83 -4.81
N ILE A 27 1.39 -5.53 -4.37
CA ILE A 27 1.07 -4.70 -3.21
C ILE A 27 0.12 -5.53 -2.35
N ASP A 28 0.50 -5.85 -1.10
CA ASP A 28 -0.25 -6.78 -0.24
C ASP A 28 -1.70 -6.29 0.05
N LEU A 29 -1.86 -5.00 0.32
CA LEU A 29 -3.13 -4.36 0.66
C LEU A 29 -3.19 -2.94 0.08
N ILE A 30 -4.38 -2.52 -0.37
CA ILE A 30 -4.67 -1.12 -0.68
C ILE A 30 -5.89 -0.70 0.12
N ILE A 31 -5.78 0.39 0.86
CA ILE A 31 -6.90 1.06 1.53
C ILE A 31 -7.35 2.20 0.62
N GLU A 32 -8.64 2.26 0.30
CA GLU A 32 -9.22 3.38 -0.45
C GLU A 32 -10.05 4.27 0.48
N GLU A 33 -9.80 5.58 0.46
CA GLU A 33 -10.60 6.58 1.16
C GLU A 33 -10.73 7.84 0.27
N ASN A 34 -11.95 8.27 -0.03
CA ASN A 34 -12.24 9.50 -0.79
C ASN A 34 -11.46 9.62 -2.13
N GLY A 35 -11.31 8.51 -2.87
CA GLY A 35 -10.57 8.46 -4.13
C GLY A 35 -9.04 8.43 -3.96
N VAL A 36 -8.54 8.32 -2.73
CA VAL A 36 -7.12 8.17 -2.42
C VAL A 36 -6.80 6.70 -2.09
N LEU A 37 -5.78 6.16 -2.75
CA LEU A 37 -5.29 4.79 -2.56
C LEU A 37 -4.04 4.78 -1.70
N TYR A 38 -4.11 4.14 -0.54
CA TYR A 38 -3.03 3.98 0.43
C TYR A 38 -2.48 2.55 0.36
N PRO A 39 -1.35 2.31 -0.33
CA PRO A 39 -0.74 0.99 -0.40
C PRO A 39 -0.11 0.60 0.93
N VAL A 40 -0.32 -0.64 1.35
CA VAL A 40 0.23 -1.23 2.56
C VAL A 40 0.91 -2.55 2.18
N GLU A 41 2.20 -2.63 2.48
CA GLU A 41 3.03 -3.82 2.29
C GLU A 41 3.36 -4.41 3.66
N ILE A 42 3.34 -5.74 3.80
CA ILE A 42 3.63 -6.45 5.04
C ILE A 42 4.92 -7.25 4.85
N LYS A 43 5.95 -6.94 5.64
CA LYS A 43 7.24 -7.65 5.62
C LYS A 43 7.64 -8.15 6.99
N MET A 44 7.98 -9.44 7.07
CA MET A 44 8.67 -10.02 8.23
C MET A 44 10.16 -9.63 8.22
N SER A 45 10.46 -8.34 8.35
CA SER A 45 11.82 -7.79 8.36
C SER A 45 11.96 -6.67 9.38
N GLY A 46 13.11 -6.60 10.05
CA GLY A 46 13.48 -5.47 10.92
C GLY A 46 14.27 -4.37 10.21
N ASN A 47 14.52 -4.52 8.90
CA ASN A 47 15.31 -3.58 8.09
C ASN A 47 14.54 -3.13 6.84
N PRO A 48 13.52 -2.26 7.00
CA PRO A 48 12.72 -1.77 5.89
C PRO A 48 13.55 -0.83 5.01
N LYS A 49 13.39 -0.95 3.68
CA LYS A 49 14.10 -0.13 2.69
C LYS A 49 13.10 0.58 1.80
N ALA A 50 13.46 1.78 1.32
CA ALA A 50 12.58 2.53 0.40
C ALA A 50 12.25 1.75 -0.88
N SER A 51 13.17 0.90 -1.35
CA SER A 51 12.96 0.03 -2.52
C SER A 51 11.83 -0.98 -2.33
N MET A 52 11.45 -1.30 -1.09
CA MET A 52 10.33 -2.22 -0.80
C MET A 52 8.97 -1.61 -1.18
N GLY A 53 8.87 -0.28 -1.32
CA GLY A 53 7.66 0.39 -1.81
C GLY A 53 7.78 0.90 -3.25
N ALA A 54 8.69 0.33 -4.06
CA ALA A 54 8.90 0.76 -5.45
C ALA A 54 7.64 0.54 -6.30
N THR A 55 6.95 -0.58 -6.08
CA THR A 55 5.71 -0.97 -6.75
C THR A 55 4.59 0.06 -6.63
N ASN A 56 4.56 0.85 -5.55
CA ASN A 56 3.47 1.80 -5.25
C ASN A 56 3.19 2.76 -6.42
N GLN A 57 4.19 3.07 -7.26
CA GLN A 57 4.04 3.93 -8.43
C GLN A 57 3.03 3.41 -9.46
N VAL A 58 2.68 2.11 -9.45
CA VAL A 58 1.65 1.56 -10.34
C VAL A 58 0.27 2.19 -10.08
N LEU A 59 0.01 2.64 -8.85
CA LEU A 59 -1.27 3.27 -8.50
C LEU A 59 -1.43 4.65 -9.13
N ASP A 60 -0.34 5.32 -9.53
CA ASP A 60 -0.39 6.60 -10.24
C ASP A 60 -1.01 6.48 -11.64
N LYS A 61 -1.15 5.24 -12.14
CA LYS A 61 -1.76 4.95 -13.46
C LYS A 61 -3.27 4.73 -13.40
N ILE A 62 -3.87 4.68 -12.21
CA ILE A 62 -5.29 4.42 -12.04
C ILE A 62 -6.05 5.75 -12.27
N PRO A 63 -6.95 5.83 -13.28
CA PRO A 63 -7.72 7.04 -13.55
C PRO A 63 -8.57 7.44 -12.35
N ASP A 64 -8.75 8.76 -12.14
CA ASP A 64 -9.59 9.34 -11.10
C ASP A 64 -9.24 8.91 -9.66
N LYS A 65 -8.05 8.35 -9.45
CA LYS A 65 -7.51 7.99 -8.14
C LYS A 65 -6.20 8.73 -7.87
N LYS A 66 -5.97 9.07 -6.61
CA LYS A 66 -4.71 9.66 -6.14
C LYS A 66 -3.97 8.64 -5.30
N ARG A 67 -2.66 8.49 -5.49
CA ARG A 67 -1.84 7.71 -4.56
C ARG A 67 -1.57 8.50 -3.27
N GLY A 68 -1.94 7.90 -2.15
CA GLY A 68 -1.66 8.38 -0.80
C GLY A 68 -0.32 7.89 -0.25
N MET A 69 -0.16 8.06 1.07
CA MET A 69 1.01 7.57 1.82
C MET A 69 1.11 6.06 1.74
N GLY A 70 2.26 5.54 1.30
CA GLY A 70 2.54 4.12 1.38
C GLY A 70 3.00 3.70 2.77
N ILE A 71 2.62 2.51 3.21
CA ILE A 71 3.03 1.94 4.49
C ILE A 71 3.76 0.61 4.25
N ILE A 72 4.87 0.39 4.96
CA ILE A 72 5.49 -0.92 5.14
C ILE A 72 5.30 -1.32 6.61
N LEU A 73 4.39 -2.26 6.86
CA LEU A 73 4.19 -2.89 8.17
C LEU A 73 5.29 -3.94 8.38
N CYS A 74 6.09 -3.76 9.43
CA CYS A 74 7.30 -4.54 9.61
C CYS A 74 7.75 -4.64 11.08
N LEU A 75 8.84 -5.37 11.33
CA LEU A 75 9.34 -5.70 12.66
C LEU A 75 10.32 -4.64 13.20
N ILE A 76 10.02 -3.36 12.98
CA ILE A 76 10.81 -2.24 13.53
C ILE A 76 10.28 -1.80 14.90
N ALA A 77 11.16 -1.21 15.72
CA ALA A 77 10.78 -0.74 17.06
C ALA A 77 9.99 0.59 17.04
N LYS A 78 10.25 1.45 16.05
CA LYS A 78 9.67 2.80 15.96
C LYS A 78 9.28 3.15 14.54
N LYS A 79 8.24 3.99 14.39
CA LYS A 79 7.86 4.64 13.13
C LYS A 79 9.09 5.28 12.47
N THR A 80 9.28 5.01 11.18
CA THR A 80 10.44 5.48 10.42
C THR A 80 10.02 5.92 9.02
N TYR A 81 10.40 7.12 8.59
CA TYR A 81 10.20 7.55 7.21
C TYR A 81 11.28 6.95 6.31
N LEU A 82 10.88 6.22 5.26
CA LEU A 82 11.82 5.66 4.28
C LEU A 82 12.06 6.62 3.11
N ARG A 83 11.06 7.44 2.80
CA ARG A 83 11.08 8.60 1.89
C ARG A 83 9.84 9.45 2.16
N GLU A 84 9.69 10.57 1.45
CA GLU A 84 8.59 11.53 1.64
C GLU A 84 7.19 10.87 1.62
N ASN A 85 6.94 9.96 0.67
CA ASN A 85 5.64 9.30 0.48
C ASN A 85 5.68 7.79 0.82
N LEU A 86 6.49 7.38 1.80
CA LEU A 86 6.56 5.99 2.27
C LEU A 86 7.02 5.91 3.73
N LEU A 87 6.18 5.30 4.56
CA LEU A 87 6.40 5.14 5.99
C LEU A 87 6.58 3.67 6.34
N ALA A 88 7.56 3.36 7.18
CA ALA A 88 7.64 2.07 7.84
C ALA A 88 7.00 2.17 9.23
N LEU A 89 6.09 1.25 9.54
CA LEU A 89 5.38 1.16 10.82
C LEU A 89 5.67 -0.17 11.52
N PRO A 90 5.84 -0.17 12.85
CA PRO A 90 5.88 -1.39 13.64
C PRO A 90 4.58 -2.19 13.48
N ILE A 91 4.68 -3.51 13.35
CA ILE A 91 3.50 -4.40 13.32
C ILE A 91 2.63 -4.30 14.59
N ARG A 92 3.18 -3.78 15.70
CA ARG A 92 2.49 -3.52 16.97
C ARG A 92 1.39 -2.45 16.90
N TYR A 93 1.21 -1.79 15.76
CA TYR A 93 0.17 -0.78 15.54
C TYR A 93 -1.17 -1.39 15.14
N ILE A 94 -1.21 -2.72 14.99
CA ILE A 94 -2.38 -3.53 14.67
C ILE A 94 -2.84 -4.25 15.94
#